data_AF-A0A667H9M4-F1
#
_entry.id   AF-A0A667H9M4-F1
#
_cell.length_a   1.000
_cell.length_b   1.000
_cell.length_c   1.000
_cell.angle_alpha   90.00
_cell.angle_beta   90.00
_cell.angle_gamma   90.00
#
_symmetry.space_group_name_H-M   'P 1'
#
loop_
_entity.id
_entity.type
_entity.pdbx_description
1 polymer ?
#
loop_
_entity_poly.entity_id
_entity_poly.type
_entity_poly.pdbx_seq_one_letter_code
_entity_poly.pdbx_strand_id
1 'polypeptide(L)'
;MKTFIFLALLGAAVAFPIDDDDKIVGGYTCPRNSVPYQVSLNSGYHFCGGSLINSQWVVSAAHCYKSRIQVRLGEHNIAVSEGGEQFINSAKVIRHPRYNANTIDNDIMLIKLSSPATLNSRVSAISLPRSCAPSGSQCLISGWGNVQSFGENYPDVLQCLKAPILTDSACRKAYPGQITSNMICLGFLEGGKDSCQVSFSVLLLAKPQAFPPYFPFPETQIEKLSLGWIIRDKGEIWDK
;
A
#
# COMPACT_ATOMS: atom_id res chain seq x y z
N MET A 1 42.55 -13.88 66.15
CA MET A 1 42.52 -14.27 64.72
C MET A 1 41.08 -14.16 64.23
N LYS A 2 40.77 -13.15 63.39
CA LYS A 2 39.54 -13.11 62.58
C LYS A 2 39.90 -12.46 61.25
N THR A 3 40.05 -13.27 60.21
CA THR A 3 40.27 -12.87 58.82
C THR A 3 38.93 -12.56 58.17
N PHE A 4 38.76 -11.35 57.65
CA PHE A 4 37.62 -10.98 56.80
C PHE A 4 38.00 -11.22 55.34
N ILE A 5 37.24 -12.09 54.66
CA ILE A 5 37.34 -12.32 53.21
C ILE A 5 36.25 -11.47 52.56
N PHE A 6 36.64 -10.44 51.81
CA PHE A 6 35.74 -9.72 50.90
C PHE A 6 35.74 -10.43 49.55
N LEU A 7 34.63 -11.06 49.19
CA LEU A 7 34.38 -11.57 47.84
C LEU A 7 34.02 -10.40 46.92
N ALA A 8 34.86 -10.11 45.93
CA ALA A 8 34.53 -9.21 44.82
C ALA A 8 33.74 -10.00 43.77
N LEU A 9 32.46 -9.67 43.58
CA LEU A 9 31.64 -10.15 42.47
C LEU A 9 31.87 -9.23 41.25
N LEU A 10 32.68 -9.68 40.29
CA LEU A 10 32.68 -9.11 38.94
C LEU A 10 31.41 -9.59 38.22
N GLY A 11 30.42 -8.70 38.08
CA GLY A 11 29.30 -8.89 37.16
C GLY A 11 29.73 -8.58 35.74
N ALA A 12 29.86 -9.59 34.89
CA ALA A 12 29.96 -9.40 33.45
C ALA A 12 28.59 -9.00 32.92
N ALA A 13 28.43 -7.74 32.52
CA ALA A 13 27.27 -7.28 31.77
C ALA A 13 27.36 -7.85 30.35
N VAL A 14 26.57 -8.89 30.08
CA VAL A 14 26.36 -9.39 28.71
C VAL A 14 25.38 -8.44 28.04
N ALA A 15 25.88 -7.53 27.21
CA ALA A 15 25.05 -6.73 26.33
C ALA A 15 24.52 -7.64 25.22
N PHE A 16 23.23 -7.98 25.27
CA PHE A 16 22.54 -8.57 24.13
C PHE A 16 22.36 -7.49 23.07
N PRO A 17 22.66 -7.76 21.79
CA PRO A 17 22.29 -6.84 20.72
C PRO A 17 20.77 -6.76 20.69
N ILE A 18 20.23 -5.57 20.96
CA ILE A 18 18.83 -5.24 20.68
C ILE A 18 18.77 -5.07 19.17
N ASP A 19 18.18 -6.06 18.49
CA ASP A 19 17.88 -5.97 17.07
C ASP A 19 16.79 -4.90 16.91
N ASP A 20 17.10 -3.87 16.13
CA ASP A 20 16.23 -2.73 15.79
C ASP A 20 15.05 -3.25 14.95
N ASP A 21 13.98 -3.69 15.61
CA ASP A 21 12.73 -4.14 14.98
C ASP A 21 11.73 -2.97 14.80
N ASP A 22 12.23 -1.78 14.47
CA ASP A 22 11.41 -0.63 14.09
C ASP A 22 10.91 -0.77 12.65
N LYS A 23 9.95 -1.70 12.47
CA LYS A 23 9.23 -1.93 11.21
C LYS A 23 7.85 -1.33 11.29
N ILE A 24 7.29 -1.06 10.11
CA ILE A 24 5.83 -1.10 9.91
C ILE A 24 5.27 -2.25 10.72
N VAL A 25 4.18 -2.08 11.47
CA VAL A 25 3.57 -3.21 12.21
C VAL A 25 3.28 -4.35 11.21
N GLY A 26 4.17 -5.35 11.14
CA GLY A 26 4.13 -6.47 10.19
C GLY A 26 4.82 -6.34 8.82
N GLY A 27 5.30 -5.17 8.39
CA GLY A 27 5.90 -4.94 7.06
C GLY A 27 7.43 -5.03 7.02
N TYR A 28 8.03 -4.86 5.84
CA TYR A 28 9.49 -4.83 5.63
C TYR A 28 9.88 -3.91 4.48
N THR A 29 11.09 -3.35 4.51
CA THR A 29 11.63 -2.57 3.39
C THR A 29 11.67 -3.42 2.12
N CYS A 30 11.00 -2.97 1.05
CA CYS A 30 11.06 -3.65 -0.23
C CYS A 30 12.50 -3.68 -0.75
N PRO A 31 12.99 -4.78 -1.34
CA PRO A 31 14.24 -4.73 -2.05
C PRO A 31 14.20 -3.65 -3.14
N ARG A 32 15.30 -2.91 -3.31
CA ARG A 32 15.40 -1.82 -4.28
C ARG A 32 14.98 -2.29 -5.67
N ASN A 33 14.06 -1.54 -6.30
CA ASN A 33 13.48 -1.84 -7.62
C ASN A 33 12.70 -3.17 -7.74
N SER A 34 12.35 -3.85 -6.63
CA SER A 34 11.60 -5.12 -6.71
C SER A 34 10.13 -4.96 -7.10
N VAL A 35 9.61 -3.74 -7.06
CA VAL A 35 8.21 -3.40 -7.38
C VAL A 35 8.18 -2.38 -8.53
N PRO A 36 8.63 -2.76 -9.75
CA PRO A 36 8.87 -1.82 -10.85
C PRO A 36 7.61 -1.18 -11.46
N TYR A 37 6.43 -1.67 -11.09
CA TYR A 37 5.15 -1.06 -11.47
C TYR A 37 4.65 -0.03 -10.45
N GLN A 38 5.31 0.10 -9.29
CA GLN A 38 4.92 1.08 -8.27
C GLN A 38 5.13 2.48 -8.78
N VAL A 39 4.11 3.33 -8.59
CA VAL A 39 4.23 4.76 -8.83
C VAL A 39 3.91 5.56 -7.57
N SER A 40 4.56 6.71 -7.45
CA SER A 40 4.25 7.75 -6.47
C SER A 40 3.48 8.86 -7.18
N LEU A 41 2.29 9.16 -6.68
CA LEU A 41 1.50 10.31 -7.12
C LEU A 41 1.92 11.53 -6.31
N ASN A 42 2.40 12.54 -7.01
CA ASN A 42 3.00 13.72 -6.41
C ASN A 42 2.28 15.01 -6.85
N SER A 43 2.07 15.93 -5.91
CA SER A 43 1.52 17.28 -6.16
C SER A 43 2.28 18.33 -5.33
N GLY A 44 3.61 18.25 -5.35
CA GLY A 44 4.51 18.98 -4.44
C GLY A 44 5.00 18.11 -3.27
N TYR A 45 4.26 17.05 -2.95
CA TYR A 45 4.59 15.99 -2.00
C TYR A 45 3.95 14.67 -2.45
N HIS A 46 4.47 13.54 -1.98
CA HIS A 46 3.85 12.23 -2.17
C HIS A 46 2.52 12.19 -1.41
N PHE A 47 1.41 11.90 -2.09
CA PHE A 47 0.10 11.87 -1.44
C PHE A 47 -0.68 10.57 -1.66
N CYS A 48 -0.33 9.78 -2.69
CA CYS A 48 -0.95 8.49 -2.98
C CYS A 48 -0.02 7.60 -3.81
N GLY A 49 -0.33 6.30 -3.84
CA GLY A 49 0.28 5.33 -4.75
C GLY A 49 -0.52 5.11 -6.03
N GLY A 50 0.01 4.28 -6.91
CA GLY A 50 -0.69 3.76 -8.07
C GLY A 50 0.16 2.72 -8.79
N SER A 51 -0.40 2.01 -9.76
CA SER A 51 0.33 1.01 -10.54
C SER A 51 0.36 1.32 -12.01
N LEU A 52 1.54 1.22 -12.63
CA LEU A 52 1.70 1.30 -14.07
C LEU A 52 1.11 0.04 -14.72
N ILE A 53 0.11 0.19 -15.59
CA ILE A 53 -0.57 -0.94 -16.25
C ILE A 53 -0.19 -1.09 -17.74
N ASN A 54 0.40 -0.04 -18.33
CA ASN A 54 1.14 -0.05 -19.59
C ASN A 54 2.01 1.22 -19.63
N SER A 55 2.76 1.45 -20.71
CA SER A 55 3.67 2.61 -20.79
C SER A 55 2.99 3.98 -20.64
N GLN A 56 1.67 4.11 -20.82
CA GLN A 56 0.99 5.42 -20.81
C GLN A 56 -0.17 5.52 -19.81
N TRP A 57 -0.45 4.47 -19.04
CA TRP A 57 -1.59 4.43 -18.14
C TRP A 57 -1.21 3.90 -16.76
N VAL A 58 -1.72 4.59 -15.74
CA VAL A 58 -1.62 4.22 -14.33
C VAL A 58 -3.02 4.01 -13.77
N VAL A 59 -3.19 3.00 -12.93
CA VAL A 59 -4.36 2.82 -12.06
C VAL A 59 -4.07 3.34 -10.66
N SER A 60 -5.04 4.01 -10.04
CA SER A 60 -4.97 4.45 -8.64
C SER A 60 -6.39 4.55 -8.04
N ALA A 61 -6.54 5.11 -6.84
CA ALA A 61 -7.82 5.25 -6.15
C ALA A 61 -8.56 6.51 -6.58
N ALA A 62 -9.89 6.45 -6.71
CA ALA A 62 -10.68 7.63 -7.05
C ALA A 62 -10.64 8.71 -5.98
N HIS A 63 -10.48 8.33 -4.70
CA HIS A 63 -10.34 9.28 -3.60
C HIS A 63 -9.01 10.05 -3.65
N CYS A 64 -8.00 9.55 -4.37
CA CYS A 64 -6.72 10.23 -4.61
C CYS A 64 -6.81 11.31 -5.71
N TYR A 65 -7.99 11.56 -6.27
CA TYR A 65 -8.14 12.49 -7.38
C TYR A 65 -7.62 13.90 -7.05
N LYS A 66 -6.75 14.40 -7.92
CA LYS A 66 -6.36 15.80 -8.03
C LYS A 66 -6.36 16.19 -9.51
N SER A 67 -6.56 17.47 -9.81
CA SER A 67 -6.60 17.98 -11.20
C SER A 67 -5.24 17.97 -11.88
N ARG A 68 -4.14 18.02 -11.10
CA ARG A 68 -2.75 17.97 -11.59
C ARG A 68 -1.95 17.02 -10.74
N ILE A 69 -1.47 15.95 -11.35
CA ILE A 69 -0.66 14.91 -10.71
C ILE A 69 0.62 14.74 -11.51
N GLN A 70 1.77 14.82 -10.84
CA GLN A 70 3.03 14.33 -11.37
C GLN A 70 3.16 12.86 -10.94
N VAL A 71 3.20 11.97 -11.92
CA VAL A 71 3.45 10.54 -11.70
C VAL A 71 4.96 10.33 -11.68
N ARG A 72 5.48 9.82 -10.57
CA ARG A 72 6.89 9.44 -10.41
C ARG A 72 7.03 7.93 -10.45
N LEU A 73 7.82 7.43 -11.40
CA LEU A 73 8.06 6.01 -11.63
C LEU A 73 9.53 5.68 -11.35
N GLY A 74 9.81 4.44 -10.94
CA GLY A 74 11.17 3.97 -10.66
C GLY A 74 11.77 4.53 -9.36
N GLU A 75 10.91 5.06 -8.48
CA GLU A 75 11.25 5.53 -7.14
C GLU A 75 11.46 4.33 -6.19
N HIS A 76 12.47 4.40 -5.33
CA HIS A 76 12.58 3.55 -4.15
C HIS A 76 12.65 4.38 -2.87
N ASN A 77 13.46 5.45 -2.84
CA ASN A 77 13.46 6.48 -1.81
C ASN A 77 12.91 7.79 -2.37
N ILE A 78 11.69 8.20 -1.96
CA ILE A 78 11.00 9.37 -2.49
C ILE A 78 11.53 10.72 -1.98
N ALA A 79 12.45 10.72 -1.01
CA ALA A 79 13.06 11.92 -0.44
C ALA A 79 14.35 12.35 -1.17
N VAL A 80 14.95 11.48 -1.98
CA VAL A 80 16.20 11.75 -2.70
C VAL A 80 16.09 11.31 -4.16
N SER A 81 16.94 11.86 -5.03
CA SER A 81 17.07 11.35 -6.40
C SER A 81 18.15 10.26 -6.43
N GLU A 82 17.78 9.07 -6.91
CA GLU A 82 18.57 7.85 -6.96
C GLU A 82 19.11 7.56 -8.37
N GLY A 83 18.77 8.39 -9.36
CA GLY A 83 19.29 8.30 -10.72
C GLY A 83 18.63 7.16 -11.48
N GLY A 84 17.40 7.40 -11.94
CA GLY A 84 16.65 6.47 -12.80
C GLY A 84 15.13 6.69 -12.78
N GLU A 85 14.68 7.66 -12.00
CA GLU A 85 13.28 8.03 -11.87
C GLU A 85 12.77 8.69 -13.15
N GLN A 86 11.48 8.51 -13.41
CA GLN A 86 10.78 9.19 -14.50
C GLN A 86 9.65 10.00 -13.90
N PHE A 87 9.67 11.31 -14.14
CA PHE A 87 8.64 12.24 -13.67
C PHE A 87 7.78 12.69 -14.85
N ILE A 88 6.55 12.22 -14.90
CA ILE A 88 5.64 12.45 -16.03
C ILE A 88 4.33 13.02 -15.50
N ASN A 89 3.91 14.17 -16.05
CA ASN A 89 2.64 14.77 -15.65
C ASN A 89 1.45 13.98 -16.18
N SER A 90 0.32 14.07 -15.49
CA SER A 90 -0.96 13.55 -15.99
C SER A 90 -1.48 14.41 -17.14
N ALA A 91 -1.81 13.80 -18.28
CA ALA A 91 -2.62 14.41 -19.33
C ALA A 91 -4.12 14.35 -19.02
N LYS A 92 -4.58 13.23 -18.42
CA LYS A 92 -5.96 13.05 -17.96
C LYS A 92 -5.98 12.28 -16.64
N VAL A 93 -6.92 12.63 -15.76
CA VAL A 93 -7.21 11.90 -14.52
C VAL A 93 -8.71 11.59 -14.51
N ILE A 94 -9.06 10.32 -14.62
CA ILE A 94 -10.42 9.85 -14.88
C ILE A 94 -10.87 9.01 -13.68
N ARG A 95 -11.73 9.59 -12.82
CA ARG A 95 -12.41 8.80 -11.77
C ARG A 95 -13.44 7.89 -12.40
N HIS A 96 -13.67 6.74 -11.77
CA HIS A 96 -14.79 5.89 -12.14
C HIS A 96 -16.12 6.67 -12.05
N PRO A 97 -17.00 6.60 -13.07
CA PRO A 97 -18.21 7.40 -13.13
C PRO A 97 -19.23 7.10 -12.02
N ARG A 98 -19.12 5.92 -11.40
CA ARG A 98 -19.94 5.50 -10.25
C ARG A 98 -19.19 5.53 -8.91
N TYR A 99 -18.05 6.21 -8.84
CA TYR A 99 -17.35 6.39 -7.56
C TYR A 99 -18.28 7.10 -6.55
N ASN A 100 -18.44 6.51 -5.37
CA ASN A 100 -19.23 7.08 -4.30
C ASN A 100 -18.31 7.43 -3.11
N ALA A 101 -18.12 8.72 -2.85
CA ALA A 101 -17.24 9.19 -1.78
C ALA A 101 -17.72 8.85 -0.35
N ASN A 102 -19.01 8.56 -0.16
CA ASN A 102 -19.55 8.21 1.15
C ASN A 102 -19.33 6.73 1.48
N THR A 103 -19.48 5.85 0.48
CA THR A 103 -19.33 4.40 0.66
C THR A 103 -17.96 3.87 0.26
N ILE A 104 -17.16 4.69 -0.45
CA ILE A 104 -15.90 4.30 -1.10
C ILE A 104 -16.13 3.16 -2.12
N ASP A 105 -17.37 3.00 -2.61
CA ASP A 105 -17.66 2.04 -3.68
C ASP A 105 -17.16 2.57 -5.03
N ASN A 106 -16.62 1.66 -5.84
CA ASN A 106 -15.95 1.95 -7.10
C ASN A 106 -14.82 2.98 -6.96
N ASP A 107 -14.00 2.85 -5.91
CA ASP A 107 -12.89 3.75 -5.60
C ASP A 107 -11.68 3.56 -6.52
N ILE A 108 -11.88 3.65 -7.83
CA ILE A 108 -10.85 3.42 -8.85
C ILE A 108 -10.76 4.61 -9.81
N MET A 109 -9.54 4.97 -10.20
CA MET A 109 -9.28 5.95 -11.25
C MET A 109 -8.17 5.51 -12.18
N LEU A 110 -8.18 6.07 -13.39
CA LEU A 110 -7.08 5.97 -14.35
C LEU A 110 -6.41 7.32 -14.54
N ILE A 111 -5.09 7.29 -14.70
CA ILE A 111 -4.27 8.44 -15.05
C ILE A 111 -3.61 8.15 -16.39
N LYS A 112 -3.90 8.98 -17.40
CA LYS A 112 -3.18 8.97 -18.68
C LYS A 112 -1.95 9.86 -18.55
N LEU A 113 -0.77 9.32 -18.82
CA LEU A 113 0.49 10.07 -18.78
C LEU A 113 0.57 11.03 -19.99
N SER A 114 1.23 12.19 -19.80
CA SER A 114 1.45 13.18 -20.88
C SER A 114 2.41 12.70 -21.96
N SER A 115 3.27 11.75 -21.61
CA SER A 115 4.15 11.03 -22.53
C SER A 115 4.29 9.58 -22.05
N PRO A 116 4.56 8.62 -22.94
CA PRO A 116 4.84 7.25 -22.53
C PRO A 116 6.07 7.18 -21.60
N ALA A 117 5.98 6.37 -20.56
CA ALA A 117 7.10 5.95 -19.73
C ALA A 117 8.04 5.03 -20.52
N THR A 118 9.34 5.20 -20.31
CA THR A 118 10.39 4.33 -20.84
C THR A 118 10.49 3.08 -19.98
N LEU A 119 10.02 1.94 -20.49
CA LEU A 119 10.04 0.69 -19.74
C LEU A 119 11.45 0.12 -19.65
N ASN A 120 11.85 -0.35 -18.48
CA ASN A 120 13.16 -0.93 -18.17
C ASN A 120 13.07 -1.80 -16.90
N SER A 121 14.22 -2.22 -16.35
CA SER A 121 14.27 -3.06 -15.15
C SER A 121 13.73 -2.41 -13.87
N ARG A 122 13.62 -1.07 -13.83
CA ARG A 122 13.10 -0.29 -12.69
C ARG A 122 11.67 0.19 -12.92
N VAL A 123 11.24 0.27 -14.17
CA VAL A 123 9.92 0.76 -14.58
C VAL A 123 9.29 -0.24 -15.54
N SER A 124 8.32 -1.02 -15.07
CA SER A 124 7.62 -2.01 -15.89
C SER A 124 6.15 -2.07 -15.54
N ALA A 125 5.30 -2.38 -16.50
CA ALA A 125 3.87 -2.49 -16.26
C ALA A 125 3.48 -3.80 -15.56
N ILE A 126 2.49 -3.74 -14.67
CA ILE A 126 1.84 -4.93 -14.13
C ILE A 126 0.68 -5.38 -15.03
N SER A 127 0.51 -6.70 -15.14
CA SER A 127 -0.63 -7.28 -15.83
C SER A 127 -1.91 -7.15 -15.01
N LEU A 128 -3.00 -6.81 -15.68
CA LEU A 128 -4.34 -6.86 -15.08
C LEU A 128 -4.79 -8.32 -14.94
N PRO A 129 -5.43 -8.69 -13.81
CA PRO A 129 -5.96 -10.03 -13.64
C PRO A 129 -7.11 -10.27 -14.62
N ARG A 130 -7.32 -11.54 -15.02
CA ARG A 130 -8.44 -11.95 -15.88
C ARG A 130 -9.64 -12.47 -15.09
N SER A 131 -9.43 -12.82 -13.84
CA SER A 131 -10.43 -13.34 -12.90
C SER A 131 -10.05 -12.93 -11.48
N CYS A 132 -11.02 -12.98 -10.58
CA CYS A 132 -10.77 -12.74 -9.16
C CYS A 132 -9.85 -13.83 -8.58
N ALA A 133 -8.94 -13.44 -7.70
CA ALA A 133 -8.14 -14.38 -6.94
C ALA A 133 -8.99 -15.03 -5.83
N PRO A 134 -8.79 -16.33 -5.53
CA PRO A 134 -9.52 -17.00 -4.47
C PRO A 134 -9.08 -16.50 -3.08
N SER A 135 -9.95 -16.63 -2.08
CA SER A 135 -9.60 -16.38 -0.68
C SER A 135 -8.43 -17.27 -0.24
N GLY A 136 -7.57 -16.73 0.64
CA GLY A 136 -6.32 -17.33 1.08
C GLY A 136 -5.12 -17.03 0.16
N SER A 137 -5.35 -16.52 -1.05
CA SER A 137 -4.26 -16.11 -1.95
C SER A 137 -3.38 -15.05 -1.30
N GLN A 138 -2.06 -15.24 -1.33
CA GLN A 138 -1.11 -14.27 -0.84
C GLN A 138 -0.91 -13.14 -1.86
N CYS A 139 -1.04 -11.90 -1.39
CA CYS A 139 -0.78 -10.70 -2.17
C CYS A 139 0.39 -9.92 -1.59
N LEU A 140 1.09 -9.18 -2.46
CA LEU A 140 2.09 -8.21 -2.06
C LEU A 140 1.44 -6.82 -2.07
N ILE A 141 1.53 -6.13 -0.94
CA ILE A 141 1.17 -4.73 -0.77
C ILE A 141 2.48 -3.95 -0.69
N SER A 142 2.52 -2.77 -1.32
CA SER A 142 3.69 -1.89 -1.25
C SER A 142 3.28 -0.42 -1.27
N GLY A 143 4.09 0.44 -0.64
CA GLY A 143 3.85 1.88 -0.58
C GLY A 143 4.79 2.66 0.37
N TRP A 144 4.62 3.99 0.36
CA TRP A 144 5.30 4.96 1.25
C TRP A 144 4.33 5.61 2.25
N GLY A 145 3.31 4.85 2.65
CA GLY A 145 2.32 5.36 3.59
C GLY A 145 2.72 5.15 5.04
N ASN A 146 1.86 5.55 5.98
CA ASN A 146 2.15 5.46 7.40
C ASN A 146 2.50 4.01 7.81
N VAL A 147 3.47 3.87 8.70
CA VAL A 147 3.94 2.54 9.12
C VAL A 147 3.48 2.15 10.52
N GLN A 148 2.94 3.10 11.26
CA GLN A 148 2.60 2.89 12.66
C GLN A 148 1.09 2.73 12.83
N SER A 149 0.68 1.79 13.69
CA SER A 149 -0.71 1.66 14.15
C SER A 149 -1.12 2.81 15.09
N PHE A 150 -0.15 3.51 15.69
CA PHE A 150 -0.37 4.69 16.52
C PHE A 150 0.66 5.77 16.19
N GLY A 151 0.20 6.97 15.84
CA GLY A 151 1.06 8.07 15.41
C GLY A 151 1.25 8.14 13.89
N GLU A 152 2.14 9.01 13.45
CA GLU A 152 2.47 9.21 12.03
C GLU A 152 3.97 8.97 11.81
N ASN A 153 4.29 7.98 10.99
CA ASN A 153 5.64 7.77 10.48
C ASN A 153 5.55 7.35 9.01
N TYR A 154 5.88 8.29 8.12
CA TYR A 154 5.89 8.08 6.68
C TYR A 154 7.32 7.74 6.24
N PRO A 155 7.57 6.54 5.71
CA PRO A 155 8.90 6.10 5.35
C PRO A 155 9.30 6.72 4.02
N ASP A 156 10.53 7.21 3.94
CA ASP A 156 11.08 7.68 2.65
C ASP A 156 11.30 6.51 1.68
N VAL A 157 11.61 5.32 2.21
CA VAL A 157 11.92 4.11 1.45
C VAL A 157 10.70 3.22 1.31
N LEU A 158 10.49 2.64 0.12
CA LEU A 158 9.35 1.80 -0.20
C LEU A 158 9.23 0.60 0.74
N GLN A 159 8.06 0.45 1.35
CA GLN A 159 7.74 -0.65 2.27
C GLN A 159 6.84 -1.68 1.60
N CYS A 160 6.98 -2.93 2.02
CA CYS A 160 6.31 -4.12 1.49
C CYS A 160 5.62 -4.90 2.62
N LEU A 161 4.48 -5.51 2.32
CA LEU A 161 3.76 -6.42 3.21
C LEU A 161 3.16 -7.57 2.41
N LYS A 162 3.29 -8.80 2.89
CA LYS A 162 2.56 -9.95 2.34
C LYS A 162 1.32 -10.22 3.20
N ALA A 163 0.16 -10.23 2.56
CA ALA A 163 -1.11 -10.45 3.24
C ALA A 163 -2.03 -11.40 2.43
N PRO A 164 -2.78 -12.30 3.09
CA PRO A 164 -3.77 -13.13 2.41
C PRO A 164 -5.04 -12.36 2.09
N ILE A 165 -5.70 -12.75 1.00
CA ILE A 165 -7.11 -12.40 0.75
C ILE A 165 -8.01 -13.11 1.76
N LEU A 166 -8.88 -12.36 2.41
CA LEU A 166 -9.87 -12.89 3.35
C LEU A 166 -11.12 -13.38 2.62
N THR A 167 -11.93 -14.17 3.34
CA THR A 167 -13.24 -14.57 2.81
C THR A 167 -14.21 -13.38 2.83
N ASP A 168 -15.15 -13.34 1.88
CA ASP A 168 -16.21 -12.32 1.86
C ASP A 168 -17.00 -12.32 3.18
N SER A 169 -17.25 -13.50 3.76
CA SER A 169 -17.88 -13.63 5.08
C SER A 169 -17.08 -12.95 6.20
N ALA A 170 -15.77 -13.20 6.27
CA ALA A 170 -14.90 -12.53 7.26
C ALA A 170 -14.86 -11.01 7.04
N CYS A 171 -14.76 -10.58 5.78
CA CYS A 171 -14.76 -9.17 5.38
C CYS A 171 -16.04 -8.45 5.83
N ARG A 172 -17.21 -9.02 5.53
CA ARG A 172 -18.52 -8.47 5.91
C ARG A 172 -18.77 -8.53 7.41
N LYS A 173 -18.24 -9.53 8.11
CA LYS A 173 -18.32 -9.62 9.56
C LYS A 173 -17.53 -8.50 10.24
N ALA A 174 -16.35 -8.18 9.70
CA ALA A 174 -15.53 -7.09 10.22
C ALA A 174 -16.07 -5.69 9.86
N TYR A 175 -16.72 -5.56 8.69
CA TYR A 175 -17.32 -4.30 8.24
C TYR A 175 -18.81 -4.45 7.87
N PRO A 176 -19.70 -4.64 8.87
CA PRO A 176 -21.13 -4.85 8.61
C PRO A 176 -21.75 -3.71 7.81
N GLY A 177 -22.35 -4.02 6.66
CA GLY A 177 -23.04 -3.06 5.79
C GLY A 177 -22.14 -2.13 4.99
N GLN A 178 -20.81 -2.29 5.05
CA GLN A 178 -19.87 -1.39 4.36
C GLN A 178 -19.06 -2.06 3.24
N ILE A 179 -19.27 -3.36 3.00
CA ILE A 179 -18.61 -4.14 1.94
C ILE A 179 -19.57 -4.35 0.77
N THR A 180 -19.20 -3.89 -0.42
CA THR A 180 -19.92 -4.14 -1.67
C THR A 180 -19.35 -5.34 -2.41
N SER A 181 -20.01 -5.81 -3.47
CA SER A 181 -19.48 -6.88 -4.34
C SER A 181 -18.23 -6.47 -5.12
N ASN A 182 -17.94 -5.17 -5.18
CA ASN A 182 -16.72 -4.66 -5.80
C ASN A 182 -15.57 -4.68 -4.79
N MET A 183 -15.80 -4.98 -3.52
CA MET A 183 -14.78 -4.92 -2.47
C MET A 183 -14.22 -6.30 -2.11
N ILE A 184 -12.91 -6.39 -1.91
CA ILE A 184 -12.27 -7.53 -1.25
C ILE A 184 -11.51 -7.09 -0.01
N CYS A 185 -11.22 -8.05 0.87
CA CYS A 185 -10.49 -7.81 2.11
C CYS A 185 -9.14 -8.52 2.10
N LEU A 186 -8.08 -7.88 2.63
CA LEU A 186 -6.81 -8.53 2.94
C LEU A 186 -6.35 -8.19 4.35
N GLY A 187 -5.55 -9.09 4.92
CA GLY A 187 -4.92 -8.86 6.22
C GLY A 187 -4.95 -10.10 7.10
N PHE A 188 -4.81 -9.90 8.40
CA PHE A 188 -4.74 -10.96 9.40
C PHE A 188 -5.83 -10.71 10.45
N LEU A 189 -6.68 -11.71 10.68
CA LEU A 189 -7.78 -11.61 11.66
C LEU A 189 -7.28 -11.50 13.10
N GLU A 190 -6.07 -12.00 13.37
CA GLU A 190 -5.40 -12.04 14.68
C GLU A 190 -4.64 -10.74 15.04
N GLY A 191 -4.57 -9.77 14.11
CA GLY A 191 -3.92 -8.48 14.35
C GLY A 191 -2.40 -8.47 14.32
N GLY A 192 -1.81 -7.37 14.80
CA GLY A 192 -0.35 -7.16 14.84
C GLY A 192 0.35 -6.99 13.48
N LYS A 193 -0.42 -6.86 12.38
CA LYS A 193 0.09 -6.53 11.04
C LYS A 193 -0.88 -5.57 10.37
N ASP A 194 -0.48 -4.32 10.17
CA ASP A 194 -1.33 -3.22 9.73
C ASP A 194 -0.69 -2.49 8.54
N SER A 195 -1.54 -1.81 7.80
CA SER A 195 -1.25 -0.99 6.64
C SER A 195 -1.89 0.37 6.90
N CYS A 196 -1.44 1.04 7.94
CA CYS A 196 -1.90 2.36 8.29
C CYS A 196 -1.61 3.33 7.12
N GLN A 197 -2.64 3.88 6.48
CA GLN A 197 -2.53 4.89 5.41
C GLN A 197 -1.52 4.53 4.29
N VAL A 198 -1.57 3.31 3.73
CA VAL A 198 -0.60 2.89 2.70
C VAL A 198 -0.92 3.42 1.29
N SER A 199 0.14 3.81 0.56
CA SER A 199 0.10 4.21 -0.85
C SER A 199 0.30 3.00 -1.78
N PHE A 200 -0.80 2.32 -2.09
CA PHE A 200 -0.83 1.03 -2.80
C PHE A 200 -0.17 0.99 -4.19
N SER A 201 0.66 -0.02 -4.43
CA SER A 201 0.87 -0.60 -5.77
C SER A 201 0.62 -2.09 -5.84
N VAL A 202 -0.57 -2.37 -6.34
CA VAL A 202 -1.06 -3.43 -7.23
C VAL A 202 -2.55 -3.41 -6.96
N LEU A 203 -3.38 -2.92 -7.88
CA LEU A 203 -4.83 -3.17 -7.99
C LEU A 203 -5.62 -3.41 -6.68
N LEU A 204 -5.35 -2.66 -5.64
CA LEU A 204 -5.85 -2.92 -4.31
C LEU A 204 -5.84 -1.53 -3.66
N LEU A 205 -7.02 -0.98 -3.34
CA LEU A 205 -7.25 0.43 -3.03
C LEU A 205 -7.87 0.50 -1.65
N ALA A 206 -7.14 0.84 -0.57
CA ALA A 206 -7.74 1.01 0.75
C ALA A 206 -7.59 2.43 1.31
N LYS A 207 -8.52 2.81 2.18
CA LYS A 207 -8.31 3.78 3.24
C LYS A 207 -8.29 3.01 4.56
N PRO A 208 -7.41 3.32 5.52
CA PRO A 208 -7.64 2.91 6.91
C PRO A 208 -8.86 3.66 7.42
N GLN A 209 -9.81 2.94 8.01
CA GLN A 209 -10.85 3.55 8.83
C GLN A 209 -10.50 3.20 10.28
N ALA A 210 -10.12 4.22 11.05
CA ALA A 210 -9.84 4.07 12.47
C ALA A 210 -11.06 3.47 13.19
N PHE A 211 -10.83 2.42 13.99
CA PHE A 211 -11.87 1.81 14.80
C PHE A 211 -12.20 2.67 16.03
N PRO A 212 -13.48 2.80 16.42
CA PRO A 212 -13.81 3.28 17.76
C PRO A 212 -13.31 2.26 18.82
N PRO A 213 -12.90 2.73 20.02
CA PRO A 213 -12.15 1.96 21.02
C PRO A 213 -12.91 0.82 21.74
N TYR A 214 -14.02 0.32 21.19
CA TYR A 214 -14.91 -0.65 21.85
C TYR A 214 -15.25 -1.85 20.96
N PHE A 215 -14.26 -2.51 20.37
CA PHE A 215 -14.42 -3.85 19.80
C PHE A 215 -13.54 -4.87 20.55
N PRO A 216 -14.09 -6.01 21.02
CA PRO A 216 -13.43 -6.89 21.99
C PRO A 216 -12.45 -7.90 21.35
N PHE A 217 -11.93 -7.63 20.16
CA PHE A 217 -10.92 -8.47 19.52
C PHE A 217 -9.63 -7.67 19.42
N PRO A 218 -8.48 -8.20 19.89
CA PRO A 218 -7.19 -7.53 19.68
C PRO A 218 -6.97 -7.39 18.17
N GLU A 219 -7.08 -6.13 17.70
CA GLU A 219 -6.60 -5.58 16.42
C GLU A 219 -6.95 -6.36 15.14
N THR A 220 -8.22 -6.50 14.76
CA THR A 220 -8.54 -7.04 13.42
C THR A 220 -8.16 -6.03 12.32
N GLN A 221 -7.10 -6.31 11.55
CA GLN A 221 -6.55 -5.41 10.52
C GLN A 221 -6.97 -5.87 9.12
N ILE A 222 -7.91 -5.16 8.50
CA ILE A 222 -8.53 -5.57 7.24
C ILE A 222 -8.68 -4.40 6.28
N GLU A 223 -8.20 -4.55 5.05
CA GLU A 223 -8.29 -3.51 4.02
C GLU A 223 -9.38 -3.78 2.99
N LYS A 224 -10.26 -2.82 2.68
CA LYS A 224 -11.29 -2.94 1.63
C LYS A 224 -10.77 -2.48 0.28
N LEU A 225 -11.07 -3.18 -0.81
CA LEU A 225 -10.49 -2.83 -2.13
C LEU A 225 -11.44 -2.98 -3.32
N SER A 226 -11.52 -1.97 -4.18
CA SER A 226 -12.40 -1.99 -5.37
C SER A 226 -11.82 -2.73 -6.60
N LEU A 227 -12.46 -3.82 -7.03
CA LEU A 227 -12.22 -4.57 -8.27
C LEU A 227 -13.44 -4.44 -9.18
N GLY A 228 -13.38 -3.71 -10.29
CA GLY A 228 -14.61 -3.54 -11.08
C GLY A 228 -14.53 -3.22 -12.57
N TRP A 229 -13.50 -2.51 -13.06
CA TRP A 229 -13.69 -1.83 -14.35
C TRP A 229 -12.65 -2.08 -15.43
N ILE A 230 -11.36 -2.20 -15.09
CA ILE A 230 -10.30 -2.22 -16.13
C ILE A 230 -10.38 -3.47 -17.02
N ILE A 231 -10.97 -4.56 -16.53
CA ILE A 231 -11.12 -5.83 -17.27
C ILE A 231 -12.26 -5.76 -18.29
N ARG A 232 -13.30 -4.95 -18.05
CA ARG A 232 -14.53 -4.96 -18.88
C ARG A 232 -14.43 -4.08 -20.10
N ASP A 233 -13.68 -2.98 -20.03
CA ASP A 233 -13.48 -2.10 -21.17
C ASP A 233 -12.08 -2.26 -21.74
N LYS A 234 -12.00 -3.00 -22.83
CA LYS A 234 -10.82 -3.15 -23.69
C LYS A 234 -10.42 -1.78 -24.30
N GLY A 235 -9.96 -0.82 -23.51
CA GLY A 235 -9.48 0.49 -23.97
C GLY A 235 -10.54 1.39 -24.64
N GLU A 236 -11.72 0.89 -25.00
CA GLU A 236 -12.69 1.58 -25.87
C GLU A 236 -13.53 2.66 -25.16
N ILE A 237 -13.69 2.62 -23.83
CA ILE A 237 -14.53 3.61 -23.12
C ILE A 237 -13.74 4.84 -22.65
N TRP A 238 -12.40 4.77 -22.57
CA TRP A 238 -11.61 5.82 -21.91
C TRP A 238 -11.00 6.89 -22.82
N ASP A 239 -11.09 6.72 -24.14
CA ASP A 239 -10.63 7.70 -25.13
C ASP A 239 -11.75 8.59 -25.70
N LYS A 240 -13.00 8.43 -25.22
CA LYS A 240 -14.10 9.38 -25.50
C LYS A 240 -14.10 10.58 -24.56
#